data_AF-A0A257JE15-F1
#
_entry.id   AF-A0A257JE15-F1
#
_cell.length_a   1.000
_cell.length_b   1.000
_cell.length_c   1.000
_cell.angle_alpha   90.00
_cell.angle_beta   90.00
_cell.angle_gamma   90.00
#
_symmetry.space_group_name_H-M   'P 1'
#
loop_
_entity.id
_entity.type
_entity.pdbx_description
1 polymer ?
#
loop_
_entity_poly.entity_id
_entity_poly.type
_entity_poly.pdbx_seq_one_letter_code
_entity_poly.pdbx_strand_id
1 'polypeptide(L)'
;ARSALRLRLEGQTWVQTLKAEGNSPLQRHEHEVVLPAGAEPLLDLARHDGSAAGAALRRVLAGAADATLVERYATEVQRTRRLLRSGGATIELALDEGGITAGRRRLPMSELELELLAGPAQALLAVAGRWAQRFGLLLDVRSKSERGQTLANAAADDPHPGLCAPVKARPLRLPADVGLAQALAAMLANPLQQVLANASSLCDGPAAPEHLHQLRVGLRRLRTVLRLYGP
;
A
#
# COMPACT_ATOMS: atom_id res chain seq x y z
N ALA A 1 -1.82 1.43 17.89
CA ALA A 1 -2.55 0.93 16.71
C ALA A 1 -2.32 1.92 15.58
N ARG A 2 -1.97 1.47 14.38
CA ARG A 2 -1.90 2.37 13.23
C ARG A 2 -3.33 2.71 12.79
N SER A 3 -3.61 4.00 12.72
CA SER A 3 -4.87 4.53 12.21
C SER A 3 -4.57 5.56 11.12
N ALA A 4 -5.40 5.60 10.10
CA ALA A 4 -5.35 6.58 9.03
C ALA A 4 -6.74 7.19 8.87
N LEU A 5 -6.82 8.51 8.97
CA LEU A 5 -8.02 9.28 8.72
C LEU A 5 -7.82 10.08 7.44
N ARG A 6 -8.81 10.04 6.56
CA ARG A 6 -8.73 10.68 5.25
C ARG A 6 -10.05 11.34 4.90
N LEU A 7 -9.96 12.55 4.34
CA LEU A 7 -11.03 13.18 3.61
C LEU A 7 -10.77 13.00 2.11
N ARG A 8 -11.78 12.60 1.34
CA ARG A 8 -11.67 12.30 -0.09
C ARG A 8 -12.82 12.96 -0.84
N LEU A 9 -12.51 13.68 -1.92
CA LEU A 9 -13.49 14.17 -2.89
C LEU A 9 -13.56 13.18 -4.07
N GLU A 10 -14.73 12.62 -4.34
CA GLU A 10 -15.02 11.81 -5.52
C GLU A 10 -16.09 12.49 -6.36
N GLY A 11 -15.69 13.07 -7.50
CA GLY A 11 -16.56 13.93 -8.29
C GLY A 11 -16.97 15.17 -7.50
N GLN A 12 -18.23 15.20 -7.03
CA GLN A 12 -18.76 16.27 -6.17
C GLN A 12 -19.07 15.79 -4.75
N THR A 13 -18.78 14.53 -4.43
CA THR A 13 -19.14 13.91 -3.16
C THR A 13 -17.93 13.80 -2.26
N TRP A 14 -18.04 14.33 -1.04
CA TRP A 14 -17.02 14.16 -0.02
C TRP A 14 -17.25 12.88 0.76
N VAL A 15 -16.18 12.17 1.11
CA VAL A 15 -16.21 10.98 1.95
C VAL A 15 -15.12 11.08 3.00
N GLN A 16 -15.48 10.88 4.26
CA GLN A 16 -14.52 10.75 5.35
C GLN A 16 -14.34 9.26 5.68
N THR A 17 -13.11 8.78 5.56
CA THR A 17 -12.76 7.38 5.81
C THR A 17 -11.81 7.29 7.00
N LEU A 18 -12.15 6.44 7.98
CA LEU A 18 -11.25 6.04 9.05
C LEU A 18 -10.87 4.57 8.88
N LYS A 19 -9.57 4.31 8.72
CA LYS A 19 -8.99 2.97 8.73
C LYS A 19 -8.22 2.78 10.03
N ALA A 20 -8.44 1.68 10.72
CA ALA A 20 -7.70 1.32 11.92
C ALA A 20 -7.28 -0.14 11.86
N GLU A 21 -6.09 -0.44 12.38
CA GLU A 21 -5.71 -1.82 12.69
C GLU A 21 -6.70 -2.42 13.69
N GLY A 22 -7.19 -3.62 13.36
CA GLY A 22 -7.98 -4.44 14.27
C GLY A 22 -7.11 -5.21 15.25
N ASN A 23 -7.66 -6.27 15.84
CA ASN A 23 -6.98 -7.04 16.89
C ASN A 23 -5.92 -8.01 16.33
N SER A 24 -5.80 -8.10 15.01
CA SER A 24 -4.84 -8.93 14.28
C SER A 24 -4.23 -8.13 13.13
N PRO A 25 -2.98 -8.39 12.73
CA PRO A 25 -2.34 -7.76 11.56
C PRO A 25 -3.15 -7.89 10.25
N LEU A 26 -4.03 -8.89 10.16
CA LEU A 26 -4.89 -9.13 8.99
C LEU A 26 -6.27 -8.47 9.12
N GLN A 27 -6.66 -8.06 10.32
CA GLN A 27 -7.95 -7.41 10.55
C GLN A 27 -7.77 -5.90 10.41
N ARG A 28 -8.48 -5.29 9.47
CA ARG A 28 -8.58 -3.85 9.33
C ARG A 28 -10.03 -3.44 9.55
N HIS A 29 -10.25 -2.47 10.42
CA HIS A 29 -11.54 -1.81 10.54
C HIS A 29 -11.55 -0.60 9.61
N GLU A 30 -12.56 -0.52 8.76
CA GLU A 30 -12.79 0.61 7.88
C GLU A 30 -14.20 1.12 8.12
N HIS A 31 -14.34 2.43 8.29
CA HIS A 31 -15.62 3.10 8.39
C HIS A 31 -15.62 4.33 7.50
N GLU A 32 -16.57 4.39 6.57
CA GLU A 32 -16.74 5.48 5.62
C GLU A 32 -18.04 6.23 5.91
N VAL A 33 -17.97 7.56 5.86
CA VAL A 33 -19.13 8.44 6.01
C VAL A 33 -19.19 9.33 4.79
N VAL A 34 -20.26 9.19 4.01
CA VAL A 34 -20.56 10.06 2.87
C VAL A 34 -21.05 11.40 3.42
N LEU A 35 -20.50 12.48 2.88
CA LEU A 35 -20.75 13.84 3.31
C LEU A 35 -21.53 14.60 2.22
N PRO A 36 -22.26 15.66 2.60
CA PRO A 36 -22.96 16.51 1.64
C PRO A 36 -22.02 17.04 0.55
N ALA A 37 -22.55 17.20 -0.65
CA ALA A 37 -21.85 17.86 -1.74
C ALA A 37 -21.63 19.35 -1.43
N GLY A 38 -20.52 19.92 -1.91
CA GLY A 38 -20.21 21.34 -1.74
C GLY A 38 -18.76 21.61 -1.39
N ALA A 39 -18.54 22.69 -0.63
CA ALA A 39 -17.22 23.09 -0.15
C ALA A 39 -16.55 21.98 0.68
N GLU A 40 -15.22 22.02 0.77
CA GLU A 40 -14.45 21.07 1.57
C GLU A 40 -14.93 21.06 3.03
N PRO A 41 -15.47 19.92 3.52
CA PRO A 41 -16.02 19.86 4.86
C PRO A 41 -14.90 19.80 5.88
N LEU A 42 -15.15 20.38 7.06
CA LEU A 42 -14.29 20.15 8.21
C LEU A 42 -14.30 18.65 8.57
N LEU A 43 -13.11 18.18 8.91
CA LEU A 43 -12.89 16.83 9.42
C LEU A 43 -13.49 16.74 10.83
N ASP A 44 -14.33 15.72 11.04
CA ASP A 44 -15.03 15.52 12.30
C ASP A 44 -14.90 14.07 12.77
N LEU A 45 -14.17 13.87 13.85
CA LEU A 45 -13.91 12.55 14.42
C LEU A 45 -15.17 11.86 14.95
N ALA A 46 -16.14 12.63 15.41
CA ALA A 46 -17.37 12.10 15.99
C ALA A 46 -18.21 11.33 14.96
N ARG A 47 -18.01 11.60 13.66
CA ARG A 47 -18.63 10.84 12.56
C ARG A 47 -18.30 9.35 12.59
N HIS A 48 -17.22 8.95 13.27
CA HIS A 48 -16.85 7.55 13.42
C HIS A 48 -17.24 6.94 14.77
N ASP A 49 -17.87 7.68 15.66
CA ASP A 49 -18.32 7.15 16.95
C ASP A 49 -19.33 6.01 16.76
N GLY A 50 -19.30 5.03 17.68
CA GLY A 50 -20.08 3.80 17.57
C GLY A 50 -19.51 2.74 16.62
N SER A 51 -18.50 3.08 15.81
CA SER A 51 -17.79 2.09 14.97
C SER A 51 -16.57 1.49 15.67
N ALA A 52 -16.17 0.27 15.27
CA ALA A 52 -14.93 -0.35 15.75
C ALA A 52 -13.68 0.50 15.43
N ALA A 53 -13.68 1.16 14.26
CA ALA A 53 -12.62 2.08 13.86
C ALA A 53 -12.57 3.32 14.77
N GLY A 54 -13.74 3.89 15.11
CA GLY A 54 -13.86 5.00 16.05
C GLY A 54 -13.34 4.65 17.44
N ALA A 55 -13.70 3.49 17.99
CA ALA A 55 -13.18 3.01 19.27
C ALA A 55 -11.65 2.85 19.26
N ALA A 56 -11.08 2.37 18.15
CA ALA A 56 -9.62 2.31 17.98
C ALA A 56 -8.97 3.70 17.93
N LEU A 57 -9.59 4.66 17.23
CA LEU A 57 -9.13 6.04 17.19
C LEU A 57 -9.16 6.70 18.57
N ARG A 58 -10.25 6.55 19.33
CA ARG A 58 -10.37 7.11 20.69
C ARG A 58 -9.26 6.60 21.62
N ARG A 59 -8.87 5.33 21.51
CA ARG A 59 -7.71 4.78 22.25
C ARG A 59 -6.38 5.43 21.87
N VAL A 60 -6.17 5.73 20.59
CA VAL A 60 -4.96 6.41 20.12
C VAL A 60 -4.92 7.85 20.63
N LEU A 61 -6.06 8.54 20.61
CA LEU A 61 -6.18 9.94 21.02
C LEU A 61 -6.23 10.15 22.54
N ALA A 62 -6.51 9.11 23.32
CA ALA A 62 -6.53 9.21 24.79
C ALA A 62 -5.19 9.71 25.37
N GLY A 63 -4.07 9.45 24.70
CA GLY A 63 -2.75 9.97 25.07
C GLY A 63 -2.37 11.31 24.41
N ALA A 64 -3.29 11.92 23.67
CA ALA A 64 -3.06 13.09 22.81
C ALA A 64 -4.30 14.00 22.76
N ALA A 65 -5.00 14.18 23.88
CA ALA A 65 -6.28 14.89 23.95
C ALA A 65 -6.21 16.34 23.43
N ASP A 66 -5.06 17.00 23.57
CA ASP A 66 -4.82 18.37 23.12
C ASP A 66 -4.17 18.47 21.73
N ALA A 67 -4.02 17.35 21.01
CA ALA A 67 -3.37 17.35 19.72
C ALA A 67 -4.29 17.87 18.60
N THR A 68 -3.81 18.86 17.86
CA THR A 68 -4.47 19.34 16.64
C THR A 68 -4.15 18.43 15.46
N LEU A 69 -5.18 18.02 14.72
CA LEU A 69 -4.99 17.31 13.47
C LEU A 69 -4.51 18.28 12.38
N VAL A 70 -3.44 17.88 11.70
CA VAL A 70 -2.90 18.59 10.55
C VAL A 70 -2.80 17.63 9.38
N GLU A 71 -2.99 18.15 8.17
CA GLU A 71 -2.75 17.36 6.97
C GLU A 71 -1.27 16.94 6.91
N ARG A 72 -1.04 15.63 6.78
CA ARG A 72 0.32 15.09 6.64
C ARG A 72 0.74 15.00 5.18
N TYR A 73 -0.18 14.63 4.31
CA TYR A 73 -0.01 14.52 2.87
C TYR A 73 -1.39 14.51 2.20
N ALA A 74 -1.44 14.91 0.94
CA ALA A 74 -2.61 14.80 0.08
C ALA A 74 -2.28 13.97 -1.16
N THR A 75 -3.30 13.33 -1.75
CA THR A 75 -3.19 12.64 -3.02
C THR A 75 -4.22 13.23 -3.96
N GLU A 76 -3.74 13.76 -5.08
CA GLU A 76 -4.57 14.38 -6.10
C GLU A 76 -4.30 13.65 -7.42
N VAL A 77 -5.35 13.01 -7.94
CA VAL A 77 -5.28 12.21 -9.16
C VAL A 77 -6.53 12.33 -9.99
N GLN A 78 -6.34 12.21 -11.30
CA GLN A 78 -7.38 11.81 -12.22
C GLN A 78 -7.42 10.29 -12.29
N ARG A 79 -8.57 9.70 -11.96
CA ARG A 79 -8.80 8.26 -12.03
C ARG A 79 -9.64 7.89 -13.24
N THR A 80 -9.09 7.04 -14.11
CA THR A 80 -9.82 6.43 -15.24
C THR A 80 -10.15 4.97 -14.92
N ARG A 81 -11.44 4.63 -14.85
CA ARG A 81 -11.91 3.27 -14.54
C ARG A 81 -12.39 2.52 -15.78
N ARG A 82 -12.05 1.24 -15.91
CA ARG A 82 -12.57 0.33 -16.95
C ARG A 82 -12.85 -1.05 -16.39
N LEU A 83 -13.92 -1.69 -16.85
CA LEU A 83 -14.22 -3.07 -16.51
C LEU A 83 -13.62 -4.01 -17.56
N LEU A 84 -12.85 -4.99 -17.12
CA LEU A 84 -12.27 -6.04 -17.95
C LEU A 84 -12.88 -7.39 -17.58
N ARG A 85 -13.30 -8.17 -18.57
CA ARG A 85 -13.69 -9.58 -18.39
C ARG A 85 -12.64 -10.47 -19.05
N SER A 86 -12.04 -11.38 -18.28
CA SER A 86 -10.99 -12.28 -18.77
C SER A 86 -10.90 -13.52 -17.89
N GLY A 87 -10.83 -14.71 -18.50
CA GLY A 87 -10.59 -15.97 -17.77
C GLY A 87 -11.63 -16.27 -16.69
N GLY A 88 -12.90 -15.91 -16.91
CA GLY A 88 -13.99 -16.07 -15.95
C GLY A 88 -13.98 -15.05 -14.79
N ALA A 89 -13.07 -14.07 -14.80
CA ALA A 89 -13.04 -12.99 -13.82
C ALA A 89 -13.57 -11.67 -14.38
N THR A 90 -14.15 -10.88 -13.49
CA THR A 90 -14.45 -9.46 -13.69
C THR A 90 -13.45 -8.64 -12.88
N ILE A 91 -12.69 -7.80 -13.57
CA ILE A 91 -11.58 -7.03 -13.01
C ILE A 91 -11.86 -5.56 -13.28
N GLU A 92 -11.84 -4.71 -12.25
CA GLU A 92 -11.77 -3.26 -12.42
C GLU A 92 -10.31 -2.86 -12.67
N LEU A 93 -10.11 -2.08 -13.73
CA LEU A 93 -8.88 -1.39 -14.01
C LEU A 93 -9.06 0.06 -13.57
N ALA A 94 -8.16 0.58 -12.75
CA ALA A 94 -8.12 1.99 -12.37
C ALA A 94 -6.73 2.56 -12.68
N LEU A 95 -6.66 3.43 -13.68
CA LEU A 95 -5.47 4.22 -13.98
C LEU A 95 -5.54 5.53 -13.21
N ASP A 96 -4.58 5.76 -12.32
CA ASP A 96 -4.45 6.98 -11.54
C ASP A 96 -3.25 7.80 -12.02
N GLU A 97 -3.51 9.03 -12.42
CA GLU A 97 -2.49 9.96 -12.91
C GLU A 97 -2.54 11.26 -12.11
N GLY A 98 -1.40 11.70 -11.57
CA GLY A 98 -1.31 12.89 -10.74
C GLY A 98 -0.13 12.82 -9.78
N GLY A 99 -0.40 12.84 -8.48
CA GLY A 99 0.68 12.74 -7.49
C GLY A 99 0.27 12.92 -6.04
N ILE A 100 1.28 12.84 -5.18
CA ILE A 100 1.18 12.93 -3.74
C ILE A 100 1.95 14.17 -3.28
N THR A 101 1.32 15.04 -2.51
CA THR A 101 1.97 16.20 -1.87
C THR A 101 2.18 15.96 -0.39
N ALA A 102 3.27 16.46 0.18
CA ALA A 102 3.47 16.55 1.62
C ALA A 102 4.20 17.86 1.98
N GLY A 103 3.43 18.85 2.41
CA GLY A 103 3.91 20.23 2.52
C GLY A 103 4.36 20.75 1.14
N ARG A 104 5.62 21.18 1.02
CA ARG A 104 6.20 21.68 -0.25
C ARG A 104 6.72 20.58 -1.18
N ARG A 105 6.69 19.32 -0.77
CA ARG A 105 7.21 18.19 -1.55
C ARG A 105 6.12 17.58 -2.41
N ARG A 106 6.49 17.12 -3.61
CA ARG A 106 5.60 16.44 -4.55
C ARG A 106 6.27 15.16 -5.06
N LEU A 107 5.53 14.06 -5.06
CA LEU A 107 5.89 12.81 -5.70
C LEU A 107 4.91 12.57 -6.86
N PRO A 108 5.36 12.60 -8.13
CA PRO A 108 4.49 12.29 -9.27
C PRO A 108 4.00 10.84 -9.20
N MET A 109 2.82 10.58 -9.75
CA MET A 109 2.19 9.27 -9.71
C MET A 109 1.50 8.95 -11.04
N SER A 110 1.78 7.77 -11.56
CA SER A 110 1.09 7.15 -12.69
C SER A 110 1.04 5.65 -12.42
N GLU A 111 -0.12 5.14 -12.04
CA GLU A 111 -0.27 3.74 -11.64
C GLU A 111 -1.56 3.11 -12.13
N LEU A 112 -1.46 1.82 -12.44
CA LEU A 112 -2.60 1.00 -12.85
C LEU A 112 -2.92 0.00 -11.73
N GLU A 113 -4.06 0.17 -11.09
CA GLU A 113 -4.62 -0.78 -10.13
C GLU A 113 -5.51 -1.79 -10.87
N LEU A 114 -5.36 -3.07 -10.52
CA LEU A 114 -6.24 -4.16 -10.96
C LEU A 114 -6.94 -4.71 -9.73
N GLU A 115 -8.26 -4.56 -9.67
CA GLU A 115 -9.08 -5.05 -8.56
C GLU A 115 -10.00 -6.18 -9.03
N LEU A 116 -9.96 -7.32 -8.34
CA LEU A 116 -10.83 -8.45 -8.64
C LEU A 116 -12.20 -8.22 -8.03
N LEU A 117 -13.21 -8.00 -8.88
CA LEU A 117 -14.59 -7.84 -8.44
C LEU A 117 -15.29 -9.20 -8.28
N ALA A 118 -15.02 -10.13 -9.19
CA ALA A 118 -15.59 -11.48 -9.17
C ALA A 118 -14.73 -12.47 -9.96
N GLY A 119 -14.84 -13.76 -9.62
CA GLY A 119 -14.16 -14.86 -10.33
C GLY A 119 -12.82 -15.26 -9.72
N PRO A 120 -12.01 -16.08 -10.42
CA PRO A 120 -10.79 -16.66 -9.87
C PRO A 120 -9.63 -15.66 -9.82
N ALA A 121 -8.92 -15.59 -8.69
CA ALA A 121 -7.74 -14.74 -8.52
C ALA A 121 -6.61 -15.04 -9.51
N GLN A 122 -6.50 -16.29 -9.98
CA GLN A 122 -5.52 -16.70 -10.99
C GLN A 122 -5.74 -15.95 -12.31
N ALA A 123 -6.98 -15.59 -12.66
CA ALA A 123 -7.27 -14.83 -13.87
C ALA A 123 -6.75 -13.39 -13.77
N LEU A 124 -6.85 -12.74 -12.59
CA LEU A 124 -6.24 -11.44 -12.34
C LEU A 124 -4.73 -11.51 -12.47
N LEU A 125 -4.09 -12.49 -11.83
CA LEU A 125 -2.63 -12.68 -11.91
C LEU A 125 -2.16 -12.93 -13.36
N ALA A 126 -2.92 -13.70 -14.13
CA ALA A 126 -2.62 -13.95 -15.54
C ALA A 126 -2.74 -12.67 -16.39
N VAL A 127 -3.74 -11.83 -16.14
CA VAL A 127 -3.87 -10.52 -16.81
C VAL A 127 -2.70 -9.62 -16.42
N ALA A 128 -2.43 -9.47 -15.12
CA ALA A 128 -1.35 -8.65 -14.60
C ALA A 128 0.01 -9.06 -15.19
N GLY A 129 0.32 -10.37 -15.23
CA GLY A 129 1.56 -10.88 -15.81
C GLY A 129 1.71 -10.58 -17.31
N ARG A 130 0.64 -10.78 -18.10
CA ARG A 130 0.67 -10.45 -19.54
C ARG A 130 0.84 -8.95 -19.77
N TRP A 131 0.18 -8.11 -18.98
CA TRP A 131 0.24 -6.66 -19.12
C TRP A 131 1.57 -6.09 -18.65
N ALA A 132 2.14 -6.64 -17.58
CA ALA A 132 3.49 -6.30 -17.13
C ALA A 132 4.53 -6.53 -18.23
N GLN A 133 4.45 -7.68 -18.92
CA GLN A 133 5.35 -7.97 -20.05
C GLN A 133 5.08 -7.08 -21.27
N ARG A 134 3.80 -6.87 -21.62
CA ARG A 134 3.42 -6.13 -22.82
C ARG A 134 3.69 -4.63 -22.72
N PHE A 135 3.45 -4.03 -21.56
CA PHE A 135 3.50 -2.58 -21.35
C PHE A 135 4.65 -2.14 -20.44
N GLY A 136 5.52 -3.07 -20.00
CA GLY A 136 6.62 -2.75 -19.11
C GLY A 136 6.18 -2.32 -17.71
N LEU A 137 5.02 -2.80 -17.22
CA LEU A 137 4.52 -2.43 -15.90
C LEU A 137 5.39 -3.08 -14.82
N LEU A 138 5.71 -2.30 -13.78
CA LEU A 138 6.43 -2.75 -12.61
C LEU A 138 5.46 -2.90 -11.44
N LEU A 139 5.58 -4.00 -10.70
CA LEU A 139 4.77 -4.23 -9.51
C LEU A 139 5.31 -3.37 -8.36
N ASP A 140 4.52 -2.39 -7.94
CA ASP A 140 4.75 -1.64 -6.71
C ASP A 140 3.90 -2.23 -5.58
N VAL A 141 4.54 -2.59 -4.46
CA VAL A 141 3.86 -3.12 -3.28
C VAL A 141 3.52 -2.05 -2.25
N ARG A 142 3.91 -0.79 -2.50
CA ARG A 142 3.68 0.33 -1.60
C ARG A 142 2.36 0.99 -1.94
N SER A 143 1.50 1.13 -0.94
CA SER A 143 0.29 1.91 -1.08
C SER A 143 0.58 3.41 -1.27
N LYS A 144 -0.38 4.13 -1.84
CA LYS A 144 -0.37 5.61 -1.88
C LYS A 144 -0.13 6.24 -0.51
N SER A 145 -0.75 5.66 0.53
CA SER A 145 -0.61 6.09 1.92
C SER A 145 0.81 5.90 2.45
N GLU A 146 1.45 4.76 2.17
CA GLU A 146 2.84 4.52 2.56
C GLU A 146 3.79 5.49 1.85
N ARG A 147 3.61 5.71 0.54
CA ARG A 147 4.40 6.71 -0.20
C ARG A 147 4.20 8.13 0.34
N GLY A 148 2.96 8.53 0.64
CA GLY A 148 2.67 9.83 1.25
C GLY A 148 3.26 9.98 2.64
N GLN A 149 3.21 8.92 3.47
CA GLN A 149 3.82 8.94 4.79
C GLN A 149 5.36 9.05 4.71
N THR A 150 5.99 8.33 3.78
CA THR A 150 7.43 8.43 3.52
C THR A 150 7.80 9.84 3.06
N LEU A 151 7.05 10.40 2.10
CA LEU A 151 7.25 11.77 1.62
C LEU A 151 7.11 12.79 2.75
N ALA A 152 6.11 12.62 3.63
CA ALA A 152 5.87 13.51 4.76
C ALA A 152 6.94 13.42 5.85
N ASN A 153 7.55 12.26 6.04
CA ASN A 153 8.55 12.01 7.08
C ASN A 153 10.00 12.28 6.62
N ALA A 154 10.24 12.50 5.33
CA ALA A 154 11.58 12.77 4.83
C ALA A 154 12.20 14.00 5.53
N ALA A 155 13.52 14.01 5.69
CA ALA A 155 14.23 15.19 6.18
C ALA A 155 14.11 16.35 5.18
N ALA A 156 14.32 17.59 5.64
CA ALA A 156 14.19 18.77 4.76
C ALA A 156 15.26 18.78 3.65
N ASP A 157 16.41 18.19 3.92
CA ASP A 157 17.59 18.08 3.06
C ASP A 157 17.75 16.68 2.42
N ASP A 158 16.73 15.82 2.53
CA ASP A 158 16.74 14.49 1.91
C ASP A 158 16.82 14.64 0.38
N PRO A 159 17.86 14.12 -0.29
CA PRO A 159 18.01 14.20 -1.75
C PRO A 159 16.96 13.38 -2.49
N HIS A 160 16.30 12.42 -1.82
CA HIS A 160 15.31 11.52 -2.40
C HIS A 160 14.04 11.42 -1.53
N PRO A 161 13.31 12.54 -1.35
CA PRO A 161 12.14 12.57 -0.49
C PRO A 161 11.05 11.66 -1.08
N GLY A 162 10.67 10.62 -0.33
CA GLY A 162 9.74 9.58 -0.80
C GLY A 162 10.38 8.21 -0.99
N LEU A 163 11.71 8.11 -0.96
CA LEU A 163 12.43 6.84 -1.02
C LEU A 163 12.45 6.16 0.35
N CYS A 164 11.87 4.95 0.44
CA CYS A 164 11.97 4.14 1.65
C CYS A 164 13.39 3.61 1.84
N ALA A 165 13.82 3.46 3.09
CA ALA A 165 15.07 2.79 3.43
C ALA A 165 15.15 1.37 2.82
N PRO A 166 16.35 0.90 2.41
CA PRO A 166 16.51 -0.42 1.79
C PRO A 166 16.09 -1.52 2.76
N VAL A 167 15.30 -2.47 2.25
CA VAL A 167 14.79 -3.59 3.06
C VAL A 167 15.82 -4.71 3.07
N LYS A 168 16.38 -4.98 4.25
CA LYS A 168 17.35 -6.06 4.45
C LYS A 168 16.65 -7.42 4.68
N ALA A 169 17.41 -8.48 4.47
CA ALA A 169 16.97 -9.83 4.81
C ALA A 169 16.62 -9.93 6.30
N ARG A 170 15.51 -10.60 6.61
CA ARG A 170 15.06 -10.86 7.98
C ARG A 170 15.15 -12.36 8.28
N PRO A 171 15.57 -12.76 9.49
CA PRO A 171 15.50 -14.16 9.91
C PRO A 171 14.06 -14.69 9.78
N LEU A 172 13.93 -15.89 9.22
CA LEU A 172 12.67 -16.61 9.21
C LEU A 172 12.64 -17.54 10.43
N ARG A 173 11.68 -17.34 11.32
CA ARG A 173 11.39 -18.25 12.43
C ARG A 173 10.14 -19.04 12.08
N LEU A 174 10.27 -20.36 12.05
CA LEU A 174 9.16 -21.28 11.83
C LEU A 174 8.79 -21.92 13.18
N PRO A 175 7.50 -21.99 13.54
CA PRO A 175 7.04 -22.81 14.66
C PRO A 175 7.46 -24.27 14.49
N ALA A 176 7.70 -24.98 15.59
CA ALA A 176 8.13 -26.38 15.53
C ALA A 176 7.08 -27.31 14.91
N ASP A 177 5.81 -26.94 14.98
CA ASP A 177 4.64 -27.66 14.51
C ASP A 177 4.11 -27.16 13.15
N VAL A 178 4.88 -26.33 12.43
CA VAL A 178 4.44 -25.78 11.14
C VAL A 178 4.25 -26.88 10.09
N GLY A 179 3.12 -26.86 9.39
CA GLY A 179 2.90 -27.76 8.26
C GLY A 179 3.84 -27.45 7.09
N LEU A 180 4.21 -28.47 6.31
CA LEU A 180 5.15 -28.32 5.18
C LEU A 180 4.74 -27.23 4.18
N ALA A 181 3.46 -27.19 3.79
CA ALA A 181 2.96 -26.18 2.85
C ALA A 181 3.09 -24.75 3.41
N GLN A 182 2.83 -24.58 4.71
CA GLN A 182 2.94 -23.29 5.39
C GLN A 182 4.41 -22.88 5.56
N ALA A 183 5.29 -23.83 5.88
CA ALA A 183 6.73 -23.62 5.93
C ALA A 183 7.26 -23.16 4.57
N LEU A 184 6.89 -23.85 3.48
CA LEU A 184 7.30 -23.50 2.12
C LEU A 184 6.79 -22.10 1.73
N ALA A 185 5.52 -21.81 1.98
CA ALA A 185 4.94 -20.49 1.73
C ALA A 185 5.71 -19.39 2.48
N ALA A 186 6.06 -19.61 3.75
CA ALA A 186 6.84 -18.67 4.55
C ALA A 186 8.29 -18.52 4.04
N MET A 187 8.93 -19.62 3.62
CA MET A 187 10.26 -19.62 3.02
C MET A 187 10.31 -18.86 1.69
N LEU A 188 9.23 -18.91 0.88
CA LEU A 188 9.13 -18.15 -0.37
C LEU A 188 8.77 -16.68 -0.12
N ALA A 189 7.81 -16.42 0.77
CA ALA A 189 7.33 -15.07 1.06
C ALA A 189 8.43 -14.18 1.66
N ASN A 190 9.28 -14.73 2.54
CA ASN A 190 10.31 -13.95 3.23
C ASN A 190 11.34 -13.27 2.29
N PRO A 191 12.01 -13.97 1.35
CA PRO A 191 12.87 -13.33 0.36
C PRO A 191 12.06 -12.56 -0.70
N LEU A 192 10.85 -13.00 -1.04
CA LEU A 192 10.00 -12.26 -2.00
C LEU A 192 9.64 -10.87 -1.48
N GLN A 193 9.30 -10.71 -0.21
CA GLN A 193 9.06 -9.41 0.42
C GLN A 193 10.28 -8.49 0.32
N GLN A 194 11.48 -9.02 0.53
CA GLN A 194 12.74 -8.28 0.36
C GLN A 194 12.92 -7.82 -1.10
N VAL A 195 12.67 -8.71 -2.06
CA VAL A 195 12.76 -8.40 -3.50
C VAL A 195 11.78 -7.29 -3.87
N LEU A 196 10.50 -7.48 -3.56
CA LEU A 196 9.43 -6.56 -3.97
C LEU A 196 9.60 -5.17 -3.36
N ALA A 197 9.95 -5.07 -2.08
CA ALA A 197 10.12 -3.77 -1.44
C ALA A 197 11.29 -2.96 -2.03
N ASN A 198 12.43 -3.60 -2.29
CA ASN A 198 13.57 -2.91 -2.90
C ASN A 198 13.34 -2.61 -4.39
N ALA A 199 12.67 -3.51 -5.12
CA ALA A 199 12.30 -3.28 -6.52
C ALA A 199 11.34 -2.09 -6.66
N SER A 200 10.35 -2.00 -5.78
CA SER A 200 9.40 -0.87 -5.76
C SER A 200 10.14 0.47 -5.57
N SER A 201 11.06 0.54 -4.62
CA SER A 201 11.90 1.74 -4.40
C SER A 201 12.79 2.11 -5.59
N LEU A 202 13.21 1.14 -6.42
CA LEU A 202 14.01 1.39 -7.62
C LEU A 202 13.19 1.97 -8.78
N CYS A 203 11.86 1.90 -8.73
CA CYS A 203 10.98 2.40 -9.80
C CYS A 203 10.86 3.94 -9.80
N ASP A 204 11.08 4.59 -8.66
CA ASP A 204 10.84 6.03 -8.48
C ASP A 204 12.01 6.93 -8.93
N GLY A 205 13.12 6.35 -9.40
CA GLY A 205 14.32 7.10 -9.80
C GLY A 205 15.63 6.43 -9.36
N PRO A 206 16.76 7.15 -9.40
CA PRO A 206 18.06 6.58 -9.03
C PRO A 206 18.08 6.26 -7.53
N ALA A 207 17.74 5.03 -7.17
CA ALA A 207 17.84 4.56 -5.79
C ALA A 207 19.30 4.33 -5.40
N ALA A 208 19.56 4.31 -4.09
CA ALA A 208 20.89 4.08 -3.57
C ALA A 208 21.43 2.70 -4.00
N PRO A 209 22.76 2.55 -4.21
CA PRO A 209 23.39 1.26 -4.52
C PRO A 209 22.99 0.12 -3.57
N GLU A 210 22.64 0.46 -2.33
CA GLU A 210 22.18 -0.49 -1.32
C GLU A 210 20.83 -1.15 -1.66
N HIS A 211 19.87 -0.43 -2.28
CA HIS A 211 18.60 -1.03 -2.72
C HIS A 211 18.85 -2.12 -3.76
N LEU A 212 19.73 -1.85 -4.73
CA LEU A 212 20.12 -2.82 -5.74
C LEU A 212 20.87 -4.01 -5.13
N HIS A 213 21.76 -3.75 -4.17
CA HIS A 213 22.46 -4.80 -3.43
C HIS A 213 21.45 -5.71 -2.70
N GLN A 214 20.52 -5.14 -1.94
CA GLN A 214 19.51 -5.90 -1.19
C GLN A 214 18.51 -6.62 -2.10
N LEU A 215 18.14 -6.03 -3.24
CA LEU A 215 17.35 -6.72 -4.27
C LEU A 215 18.07 -7.99 -4.75
N ARG A 216 19.37 -7.89 -5.08
CA ARG A 216 20.18 -9.04 -5.51
C ARG A 216 20.31 -10.10 -4.42
N VAL A 217 20.47 -9.69 -3.16
CA VAL A 217 20.45 -10.60 -2.00
C VAL A 217 19.11 -11.36 -1.95
N GLY A 218 17.99 -10.66 -2.01
CA GLY A 218 16.64 -11.25 -2.00
C GLY A 218 16.44 -12.25 -3.13
N LEU A 219 16.84 -11.91 -4.36
CA LEU A 219 16.74 -12.80 -5.53
C LEU A 219 17.55 -14.09 -5.36
N ARG A 220 18.77 -14.01 -4.82
CA ARG A 220 19.59 -15.22 -4.54
C ARG A 220 18.95 -16.12 -3.49
N ARG A 221 18.36 -15.52 -2.44
CA ARG A 221 17.64 -16.25 -1.39
C ARG A 221 16.40 -16.94 -1.97
N LEU A 222 15.60 -16.23 -2.75
CA LEU A 222 14.41 -16.78 -3.42
C LEU A 222 14.79 -17.95 -4.35
N ARG A 223 15.82 -17.79 -5.19
CA ARG A 223 16.34 -18.87 -6.04
C ARG A 223 16.83 -20.09 -5.25
N THR A 224 17.37 -19.87 -4.05
CA THR A 224 17.82 -20.98 -3.19
C THR A 224 16.64 -21.77 -2.66
N VAL A 225 15.58 -21.10 -2.20
CA VAL A 225 14.35 -21.79 -1.76
C VAL A 225 13.73 -22.58 -2.90
N LEU A 226 13.59 -21.97 -4.09
CA LEU A 226 13.04 -22.64 -5.27
C LEU A 226 13.91 -23.83 -5.73
N ARG A 227 15.23 -23.75 -5.62
CA ARG A 227 16.12 -24.85 -5.98
C ARG A 227 16.05 -26.03 -5.01
N LEU A 228 15.82 -25.78 -3.72
CA LEU A 228 15.80 -26.83 -2.69
C LEU A 228 14.41 -27.43 -2.51
N TYR A 229 13.35 -26.64 -2.72
CA TYR A 229 11.98 -27.00 -2.35
C TYR A 229 10.93 -26.62 -3.40
N GLY A 230 11.36 -26.05 -4.54
CA GLY A 230 10.47 -25.78 -5.67
C GLY A 230 10.10 -27.07 -6.42
N PRO A 231 9.16 -26.96 -7.38
CA PRO A 231 8.81 -28.06 -8.28
C PRO A 231 10.00 -28.48 -9.17
#